data_AF-A0A7X0ETA5-F1
#
_entry.id   AF-A0A7X0ETA5-F1
#
_cell.length_a   1.000
_cell.length_b   1.000
_cell.length_c   1.000
_cell.angle_alpha   90.00
_cell.angle_beta   90.00
_cell.angle_gamma   90.00
#
_symmetry.space_group_name_H-M   'P 1'
#
loop_
_entity.id
_entity.type
_entity.pdbx_description
1 polymer ?
#
loop_
_entity_poly.entity_id
_entity_poly.type
_entity_poly.pdbx_seq_one_letter_code
_entity_poly.pdbx_strand_id
1 'polypeptide(L)'
;MTNSTISMIEKNSVSPSISSLKKVLSGIPMSLVEFFSLDMEEENTTQVVYKADELLSMSSGEVAFKLVGKAHPNRALAFLDETYPPGADTGEDMYSHEGEEAGMLIEGSLELTVGSEVFLLEPGDSYYFDSGKPHRFRNPGDKPARLISATTPANF
;
A
#
# COMPACT_ATOMS: atom_id res chain seq x y z
N MET A 1 13.60 -26.60 -36.37
CA MET A 1 12.45 -25.86 -36.93
C MET A 1 12.86 -25.36 -38.30
N THR A 2 11.95 -25.18 -39.26
CA THR A 2 12.30 -24.62 -40.58
C THR A 2 12.28 -23.09 -40.51
N ASN A 3 13.08 -22.43 -41.34
CA ASN A 3 13.14 -20.96 -41.40
C ASN A 3 11.75 -20.36 -41.74
N SER A 4 10.96 -21.04 -42.56
CA SER A 4 9.60 -20.64 -42.89
C SER A 4 8.66 -20.65 -41.68
N THR A 5 8.78 -21.64 -40.79
CA THR A 5 7.99 -21.69 -39.55
C THR A 5 8.39 -20.60 -38.57
N ILE A 6 9.69 -20.31 -38.45
CA ILE A 6 10.20 -19.21 -37.60
C ILE A 6 9.68 -17.86 -38.12
N SER A 7 9.75 -17.61 -39.44
CA SER A 7 9.25 -16.37 -40.03
C SER A 7 7.73 -16.18 -39.85
N MET A 8 6.94 -17.25 -39.88
CA MET A 8 5.50 -17.17 -39.60
C MET A 8 5.19 -16.87 -38.13
N ILE A 9 6.02 -17.37 -37.21
CA ILE A 9 5.93 -17.04 -35.77
C ILE A 9 6.28 -15.55 -35.57
N GLU A 10 7.39 -15.08 -36.15
CA GLU A 10 7.82 -13.67 -36.05
C GLU A 10 6.79 -12.67 -36.62
N LYS A 11 6.03 -13.08 -37.64
CA LYS A 11 4.96 -12.27 -38.25
C LYS A 11 3.62 -12.40 -37.53
N ASN A 12 3.57 -12.98 -36.33
CA ASN A 12 2.35 -13.27 -35.58
C ASN A 12 1.27 -14.03 -36.39
N SER A 13 1.70 -14.79 -37.41
CA SER A 13 0.79 -15.48 -38.32
C SER A 13 0.45 -16.89 -37.84
N VAL A 14 1.23 -17.45 -36.91
CA VAL A 14 1.01 -18.77 -36.28
C VAL A 14 1.50 -18.73 -34.82
N SER A 15 0.72 -19.29 -33.91
CA SER A 15 1.15 -19.53 -32.52
C SER A 15 1.91 -20.86 -32.42
N PRO A 16 3.16 -20.89 -31.93
CA PRO A 16 3.94 -22.12 -31.83
C PRO A 16 3.45 -23.04 -30.70
N SER A 17 3.65 -24.35 -30.86
CA SER A 17 3.54 -25.28 -29.72
C SER A 17 4.72 -25.12 -28.76
N ILE A 18 4.54 -25.50 -27.48
CA ILE A 18 5.62 -25.50 -26.46
C ILE A 18 6.86 -26.28 -26.93
N SER A 19 6.66 -27.41 -27.61
CA SER A 19 7.76 -28.23 -28.14
C SER A 19 8.50 -27.57 -29.30
N SER A 20 7.81 -26.72 -30.07
CA SER A 20 8.42 -25.93 -31.14
C SER A 20 9.17 -24.74 -30.57
N LEU A 21 8.59 -24.03 -29.61
CA LEU A 21 9.22 -22.92 -28.89
C LEU A 21 10.49 -23.37 -28.19
N LYS A 22 10.47 -24.52 -27.48
CA LYS A 22 11.67 -25.10 -26.84
C LYS A 22 12.81 -25.39 -27.85
N LYS A 23 12.49 -25.75 -29.10
CA LYS A 23 13.49 -25.96 -30.16
C LYS A 23 14.03 -24.65 -30.75
N VAL A 24 13.26 -23.56 -30.68
CA VAL A 24 13.77 -22.22 -31.03
C VAL A 24 14.71 -21.73 -29.94
N LEU A 25 14.27 -21.82 -28.68
CA LEU A 25 15.05 -21.37 -27.52
C LEU A 25 16.34 -22.17 -27.30
N SER A 26 16.44 -23.43 -27.77
CA SER A 26 17.70 -24.19 -27.65
C SER A 26 18.90 -23.58 -28.40
N GLY A 27 18.66 -22.63 -29.30
CA GLY A 27 19.71 -21.87 -30.00
C GLY A 27 20.07 -20.54 -29.32
N ILE A 28 19.40 -20.19 -28.23
CA ILE A 28 19.56 -18.94 -27.48
C ILE A 28 19.95 -19.32 -26.04
N PRO A 29 20.87 -18.60 -25.37
CA PRO A 29 21.24 -18.90 -23.98
C PRO A 29 20.15 -18.42 -23.00
N MET A 30 18.89 -18.83 -23.22
CA MET A 30 17.75 -18.50 -22.37
C MET A 30 16.90 -19.73 -22.10
N SER A 31 16.36 -19.83 -20.89
CA SER A 31 15.44 -20.93 -20.56
C SER A 31 14.01 -20.64 -21.03
N LEU A 32 13.17 -21.69 -21.13
CA LEU A 32 11.74 -21.52 -21.41
C LEU A 32 11.03 -20.73 -20.30
N VAL A 33 11.48 -20.88 -19.05
CA VAL A 33 10.96 -20.13 -17.91
C VAL A 33 11.31 -18.66 -18.07
N GLU A 34 12.59 -18.36 -18.30
CA GLU A 34 13.10 -17.00 -18.54
C GLU A 34 12.38 -16.32 -19.71
N PHE A 35 12.15 -17.02 -20.83
CA PHE A 35 11.39 -16.49 -21.97
C PHE A 35 9.98 -16.00 -21.59
N PHE A 36 9.24 -16.76 -20.77
CA PHE A 36 7.91 -16.35 -20.29
C PHE A 36 7.96 -15.37 -19.12
N SER A 37 9.11 -15.20 -18.48
CA SER A 37 9.31 -14.22 -17.42
C SER A 37 9.64 -12.83 -17.97
N LEU A 38 10.08 -12.70 -19.23
CA LEU A 38 10.36 -11.40 -19.85
C LEU A 38 9.11 -10.51 -19.95
N ASP A 39 7.93 -11.10 -20.21
CA ASP A 39 6.65 -10.39 -20.21
C ASP A 39 6.21 -9.94 -18.81
N MET A 40 6.80 -10.49 -17.74
CA MET A 40 6.52 -10.06 -16.35
C MET A 40 7.31 -8.80 -15.96
N GLU A 41 8.38 -8.48 -16.68
CA GLU A 41 9.26 -7.35 -16.38
C GLU A 41 8.92 -6.09 -17.21
N GLU A 42 8.23 -6.20 -18.35
CA GLU A 42 8.07 -5.07 -19.29
C GLU A 42 6.75 -4.26 -19.20
N GLU A 43 5.77 -4.58 -18.35
CA GLU A 43 4.59 -3.70 -18.14
C GLU A 43 4.08 -3.64 -16.69
N ASN A 44 4.89 -3.11 -15.77
CA ASN A 44 4.38 -2.54 -14.53
C ASN A 44 5.11 -1.23 -14.25
N THR A 45 4.67 -0.12 -14.86
CA THR A 45 4.92 1.17 -14.21
C THR A 45 4.10 1.16 -12.93
N THR A 46 4.69 0.68 -11.83
CA THR A 46 4.03 0.64 -10.53
C THR A 46 3.52 2.04 -10.22
N GLN A 47 2.22 2.15 -9.96
CA GLN A 47 1.57 3.45 -9.78
C GLN A 47 2.30 4.29 -8.71
N VAL A 48 2.71 5.49 -9.11
CA VAL A 48 3.45 6.44 -8.25
C VAL A 48 2.54 7.52 -7.68
N VAL A 49 1.55 7.96 -8.47
CA VAL A 49 0.60 9.01 -8.08
C VAL A 49 -0.80 8.42 -7.98
N TYR A 50 -1.49 8.72 -6.88
CA TYR A 50 -2.85 8.28 -6.63
C TYR A 50 -3.78 9.49 -6.58
N LYS A 51 -4.89 9.44 -7.30
CA LYS A 51 -5.99 10.39 -7.14
C LYS A 51 -6.80 10.06 -5.89
N ALA A 52 -7.50 11.04 -5.34
CA ALA A 52 -8.21 10.88 -4.06
C ALA A 52 -9.32 9.81 -4.11
N ASP A 53 -9.90 9.57 -5.28
CA ASP A 53 -10.91 8.54 -5.56
C ASP A 53 -10.30 7.15 -5.88
N GLU A 54 -8.99 7.06 -6.06
CA GLU A 54 -8.27 5.80 -6.30
C GLU A 54 -7.78 5.13 -5.01
N LEU A 55 -7.80 5.85 -3.88
CA LEU A 55 -7.30 5.32 -2.61
C LEU A 55 -8.14 4.13 -2.15
N LEU A 56 -7.45 3.13 -1.60
CA LEU A 56 -8.14 1.93 -1.10
C LEU A 56 -8.81 2.27 0.23
N SER A 57 -10.14 2.32 0.22
CA SER A 57 -10.94 2.56 1.42
C SER A 57 -11.03 1.29 2.28
N MET A 58 -10.74 1.47 3.56
CA MET A 58 -10.80 0.46 4.62
C MET A 58 -11.53 1.09 5.82
N SER A 59 -12.08 0.26 6.70
CA SER A 59 -12.77 0.76 7.90
C SER A 59 -12.47 -0.16 9.08
N SER A 60 -12.17 0.45 10.24
CA SER A 60 -12.09 -0.24 11.52
C SER A 60 -13.02 0.47 12.51
N GLY A 61 -14.11 -0.21 12.89
CA GLY A 61 -15.20 0.44 13.63
C GLY A 61 -15.80 1.61 12.83
N GLU A 62 -15.85 2.78 13.46
CA GLU A 62 -16.36 4.02 12.84
C GLU A 62 -15.27 4.83 12.12
N VAL A 63 -14.00 4.48 12.30
CA VAL A 63 -12.87 5.18 11.69
C VAL A 63 -12.69 4.69 10.24
N ALA A 64 -12.66 5.65 9.32
CA ALA A 64 -12.42 5.40 7.90
C ALA A 64 -10.94 5.62 7.58
N PHE A 65 -10.34 4.67 6.86
CA PHE A 65 -8.95 4.70 6.44
C PHE A 65 -8.89 4.66 4.91
N LYS A 66 -8.00 5.46 4.32
CA LYS A 66 -7.70 5.41 2.89
C LYS A 66 -6.22 5.18 2.70
N LEU A 67 -5.87 4.02 2.16
CA LEU A 67 -4.48 3.64 1.91
C LEU A 67 -3.96 4.23 0.59
N VAL A 68 -2.81 4.89 0.68
CA VAL A 68 -1.97 5.24 -0.47
C VAL A 68 -0.94 4.14 -0.71
N GLY A 69 -0.61 3.86 -1.97
CA GLY A 69 0.44 2.89 -2.29
C GLY A 69 -0.04 1.46 -2.47
N LYS A 70 -1.34 1.22 -2.75
CA LYS A 70 -1.90 -0.12 -2.97
C LYS A 70 -1.20 -0.92 -4.09
N ALA A 71 -0.52 -0.26 -5.03
CA ALA A 71 0.27 -0.94 -6.06
C ALA A 71 1.63 -1.47 -5.55
N HIS A 72 1.96 -1.25 -4.27
CA HIS A 72 3.20 -1.67 -3.62
C HIS A 72 2.89 -2.73 -2.55
N PRO A 73 2.83 -4.03 -2.93
CA PRO A 73 2.47 -5.11 -1.99
C PRO A 73 3.56 -5.36 -0.93
N ASN A 74 4.81 -4.99 -1.20
CA ASN A 74 5.96 -5.16 -0.28
C ASN A 74 6.43 -3.83 0.33
N ARG A 75 5.52 -2.86 0.49
CA ARG A 75 5.83 -1.55 1.07
C ARG A 75 6.28 -1.68 2.52
N ALA A 76 7.30 -0.92 2.91
CA ALA A 76 7.79 -0.90 4.29
C ALA A 76 6.88 -0.09 5.23
N LEU A 77 6.19 0.92 4.68
CA LEU A 77 5.31 1.80 5.42
C LEU A 77 3.87 1.71 4.90
N ALA A 78 2.90 1.84 5.78
CA ALA A 78 1.52 2.17 5.43
C ALA A 78 1.35 3.68 5.53
N PHE A 79 0.79 4.32 4.50
CA PHE A 79 0.48 5.74 4.49
C PHE A 79 -1.03 5.92 4.35
N LEU A 80 -1.66 6.54 5.34
CA LEU A 80 -3.11 6.55 5.50
C LEU A 80 -3.64 7.99 5.54
N ASP A 81 -4.77 8.18 4.87
CA ASP A 81 -5.67 9.32 5.08
C ASP A 81 -6.86 8.82 5.91
N GLU A 82 -6.89 9.25 7.17
CA GLU A 82 -7.80 8.76 8.19
C GLU A 82 -8.87 9.81 8.50
N THR A 83 -10.10 9.36 8.71
CA THR A 83 -11.20 10.21 9.14
C THR A 83 -11.88 9.61 10.36
N TYR A 84 -11.88 10.37 11.45
CA TYR A 84 -12.50 10.04 12.72
C TYR A 84 -13.81 10.81 12.86
N PRO A 85 -14.98 10.15 12.79
CA PRO A 85 -16.26 10.78 13.12
C PRO A 85 -16.27 11.36 14.55
N PRO A 86 -17.21 12.29 14.85
CA PRO A 86 -17.39 12.79 16.21
C PRO A 86 -17.58 11.64 17.21
N GLY A 87 -16.79 11.64 18.29
CA GLY A 87 -16.85 10.61 19.33
C GLY A 87 -16.18 9.28 18.98
N ALA A 88 -15.72 9.09 17.74
CA ALA A 88 -15.06 7.86 17.33
C ALA A 88 -13.66 7.74 17.94
N ASP A 89 -13.22 6.50 18.14
CA ASP A 89 -11.89 6.16 18.63
C ASP A 89 -11.41 4.83 18.03
N THR A 90 -10.15 4.49 18.28
CA THR A 90 -9.52 3.25 17.81
C THR A 90 -9.86 2.02 18.67
N GLY A 91 -10.88 2.08 19.52
CA GLY A 91 -11.27 1.04 20.49
C GLY A 91 -11.00 1.44 21.94
N GLU A 92 -11.54 0.69 22.90
CA GLU A 92 -11.30 0.94 24.34
C GLU A 92 -9.86 0.56 24.77
N ASP A 93 -9.30 -0.47 24.14
CA ASP A 93 -7.95 -0.96 24.44
C ASP A 93 -6.89 -0.13 23.69
N MET A 94 -5.75 0.11 24.35
CA MET A 94 -4.59 0.70 23.71
C MET A 94 -3.93 -0.33 22.78
N TYR A 95 -3.52 0.15 21.61
CA TYR A 95 -2.82 -0.66 20.62
C TYR A 95 -1.31 -0.48 20.75
N SER A 96 -0.54 -1.53 20.42
CA SER A 96 0.92 -1.44 20.31
C SER A 96 1.39 -2.40 19.23
N HIS A 97 2.39 -1.99 18.46
CA HIS A 97 2.98 -2.80 17.41
C HIS A 97 4.46 -2.48 17.23
N GLU A 98 5.21 -3.38 16.60
CA GLU A 98 6.61 -3.09 16.26
C GLU A 98 6.69 -1.93 15.26
N GLY A 99 7.73 -1.11 15.37
CA GLY A 99 8.07 -0.05 14.42
C GLY A 99 7.79 1.35 14.94
N GLU A 100 7.53 2.25 14.00
CA GLU A 100 7.40 3.69 14.26
C GLU A 100 6.13 4.22 13.63
N GLU A 101 5.55 5.22 14.29
CA GLU A 101 4.37 5.93 13.82
C GLU A 101 4.58 7.43 13.87
N ALA A 102 4.16 8.09 12.80
CA ALA A 102 4.13 9.54 12.70
C ALA A 102 2.86 9.99 11.99
N GLY A 103 2.40 11.20 12.30
CA GLY A 103 1.24 11.76 11.62
C GLY A 103 1.09 13.25 11.86
N MET A 104 0.20 13.86 11.09
CA MET A 104 -0.16 15.27 11.18
C MET A 104 -1.67 15.43 11.09
N LEU A 105 -2.24 16.16 12.03
CA LEU A 105 -3.66 16.49 12.01
C LEU A 105 -3.91 17.58 10.96
N ILE A 106 -4.84 17.33 10.03
CA ILE A 106 -5.16 18.26 8.94
C ILE A 106 -6.41 19.08 9.26
N GLU A 107 -7.40 18.47 9.91
CA GLU A 107 -8.68 19.10 10.23
C GLU A 107 -9.26 18.53 11.53
N GLY A 108 -10.04 19.34 12.25
CA GLY A 108 -10.73 18.94 13.47
C GLY A 108 -9.84 19.02 14.71
N SER A 109 -10.11 18.16 15.69
CA SER A 109 -9.29 17.99 16.89
C SER A 109 -9.22 16.51 17.23
N LEU A 110 -8.06 16.04 17.66
CA LEU A 110 -7.82 14.63 17.92
C LEU A 110 -7.01 14.47 19.21
N GLU A 111 -7.51 13.64 20.12
CA GLU A 111 -6.81 13.23 21.32
C GLU A 111 -5.92 12.03 20.99
N LEU A 112 -4.62 12.17 21.21
CA LEU A 112 -3.62 11.12 21.11
C LEU A 112 -3.16 10.75 22.53
N THR A 113 -3.31 9.49 22.90
CA THR A 113 -2.71 8.93 24.11
C THR A 113 -1.50 8.08 23.73
N VAL A 114 -0.35 8.29 24.39
CA VAL A 114 0.86 7.46 24.24
C VAL A 114 1.40 7.11 25.63
N GLY A 115 1.34 5.84 26.00
CA GLY A 115 1.62 5.37 27.35
C GLY A 115 0.67 6.01 28.37
N SER A 116 1.22 6.85 29.25
CA SER A 116 0.44 7.58 30.26
C SER A 116 0.16 9.05 29.89
N GLU A 117 0.67 9.50 28.76
CA GLU A 117 0.57 10.90 28.34
C GLU A 117 -0.59 11.07 27.36
N VAL A 118 -1.33 12.16 27.53
CA VAL A 118 -2.50 12.51 26.69
C VAL A 118 -2.25 13.88 26.08
N PHE A 119 -2.39 13.96 24.76
CA PHE A 119 -2.17 15.16 23.97
C PHE A 119 -3.43 15.48 23.17
N LEU A 120 -3.87 16.73 23.20
CA LEU A 120 -4.91 17.21 22.31
C LEU A 120 -4.24 17.91 21.12
N LEU A 121 -4.44 17.37 19.92
CA LEU A 121 -3.88 17.88 18.69
C LEU A 121 -4.84 18.89 18.04
N GLU A 122 -4.27 19.97 17.52
CA GLU A 122 -4.93 20.96 16.65
C GLU A 122 -4.41 20.83 15.20
N PRO A 123 -5.13 21.36 14.19
CA PRO A 123 -4.69 21.28 12.81
C PRO A 123 -3.28 21.87 12.60
N GLY A 124 -2.39 21.09 12.01
CA GLY A 124 -0.97 21.39 11.83
C GLY A 124 -0.07 20.75 12.88
N ASP A 125 -0.61 20.32 14.03
CA ASP A 125 0.17 19.56 15.01
C ASP A 125 0.54 18.19 14.43
N SER A 126 1.72 17.72 14.82
CA SER A 126 2.31 16.48 14.35
C SER A 126 2.85 15.67 15.51
N TYR A 127 2.87 14.36 15.34
CA TYR A 127 3.41 13.43 16.32
C TYR A 127 4.40 12.46 15.68
N TYR A 128 5.27 11.93 16.53
CA TYR A 128 6.22 10.86 16.20
C TYR A 128 6.51 10.05 17.46
N PHE A 129 6.34 8.73 17.41
CA PHE A 129 6.72 7.86 18.51
C PHE A 129 7.04 6.43 18.04
N ASP A 130 7.75 5.69 18.90
CA ASP A 130 7.94 4.24 18.79
C ASP A 130 6.60 3.54 19.06
N SER A 131 6.07 2.84 18.06
CA SER A 131 4.74 2.20 18.09
C SER A 131 4.62 1.06 19.09
N GLY A 132 5.74 0.61 19.66
CA GLY A 132 5.77 -0.35 20.76
C GLY A 132 5.22 0.26 22.06
N LYS A 133 5.13 1.59 22.15
CA LYS A 133 4.39 2.26 23.22
C LYS A 133 2.88 2.08 23.00
N PRO A 134 2.11 1.63 24.01
CA PRO A 134 0.66 1.58 23.93
C PRO A 134 0.10 2.95 23.56
N HIS A 135 -0.71 3.02 22.51
CA HIS A 135 -1.25 4.28 22.00
C HIS A 135 -2.70 4.13 21.55
N ARG A 136 -3.40 5.27 21.45
CA ARG A 136 -4.81 5.35 21.11
C ARG A 136 -5.15 6.72 20.54
N PHE A 137 -6.05 6.74 19.56
CA PHE A 137 -6.62 7.98 19.01
C PHE A 137 -8.11 8.07 19.33
N ARG A 138 -8.58 9.28 19.63
CA ARG A 138 -9.99 9.58 19.86
C ARG A 138 -10.31 10.95 19.31
N ASN A 139 -11.49 11.12 18.70
CA ASN A 139 -12.05 12.43 18.40
C ASN A 139 -13.02 12.85 19.52
N PRO A 140 -12.61 13.74 20.45
CA PRO A 140 -13.49 14.22 21.51
C PRO A 140 -14.49 15.30 21.05
N GLY A 141 -14.37 15.77 19.81
CA GLY A 141 -15.15 16.89 19.26
C GLY A 141 -16.50 16.48 18.68
N ASP A 142 -17.22 17.50 18.18
CA ASP A 142 -18.53 17.40 17.53
C ASP A 142 -18.45 17.41 16.00
N LYS A 143 -17.23 17.48 15.44
CA LYS A 143 -16.94 17.49 14.00
C LYS A 143 -15.96 16.39 13.65
N PRO A 144 -15.99 15.86 12.41
CA PRO A 144 -14.98 14.92 11.95
C PRO A 144 -13.57 15.49 12.07
N ALA A 145 -12.62 14.64 12.44
CA ALA A 145 -11.19 14.94 12.42
C ALA A 145 -10.51 14.16 11.30
N ARG A 146 -9.55 14.80 10.61
CA ARG A 146 -8.81 14.20 9.49
C ARG A 146 -7.33 14.17 9.78
N LEU A 147 -6.74 12.98 9.75
CA LEU A 147 -5.34 12.72 10.08
C LEU A 147 -4.63 12.11 8.87
N ILE A 148 -3.42 12.56 8.59
CA ILE A 148 -2.52 11.87 7.66
C ILE A 148 -1.43 11.19 8.49
N SER A 149 -1.30 9.87 8.37
CA SER A 149 -0.39 9.08 9.19
C SER A 149 0.50 8.15 8.34
N ALA A 150 1.62 7.76 8.93
CA ALA A 150 2.51 6.75 8.43
C ALA A 150 2.90 5.80 9.56
N THR A 151 2.76 4.49 9.33
CA THR A 151 3.21 3.44 10.27
C THR A 151 4.19 2.50 9.59
N THR A 152 5.13 1.97 10.38
CA THR A 152 5.96 0.82 10.01
C THR A 152 5.77 -0.30 11.05
N PRO A 153 5.85 -1.59 10.64
CA PRO A 153 5.81 -2.05 9.26
C PRO A 153 4.43 -1.76 8.62
N ALA A 154 4.27 -2.07 7.33
CA ALA A 154 2.98 -1.92 6.68
C ALA A 154 2.01 -3.01 7.18
N ASN A 155 1.09 -2.65 8.07
CA ASN A 155 0.23 -3.60 8.79
C ASN A 155 -1.12 -3.88 8.08
N PHE A 156 -1.29 -3.42 6.83
CA PHE A 156 -2.58 -3.40 6.11
C PHE A 156 -2.48 -3.99 4.70
#